data_AF-A0A9W7XDZ9-F1
#
_entry.id   AF-A0A9W7XDZ9-F1
#
_cell.length_a   1.000
_cell.length_b   1.000
_cell.length_c   1.000
_cell.angle_alpha   90.00
_cell.angle_beta   90.00
_cell.angle_gamma   90.00
#
_symmetry.space_group_name_H-M   'P 1'
#
loop_
_entity.id
_entity.type
_entity.pdbx_description
1 polymer ?
#
loop_
_entity_poly.entity_id
_entity_poly.type
_entity_poly.pdbx_seq_one_letter_code
_entity_poly.pdbx_strand_id
1 'polypeptide(L)'
;MEMQSSDYPSSSLLQKEITQAAEFVSKNPTFDGRDTVIAILDTGIDPAASGMQKTSTGKQKVIDFIDCSGSGDVELGPAQKCSDEKPFELVGD
;
A
#
# COMPACT_ATOMS: atom_id res chain seq x y z
N MET A 1 -12.25 -3.99 22.89
CA MET A 1 -12.76 -2.63 22.62
C MET A 1 -13.36 -2.68 21.23
N GLU A 2 -14.67 -2.80 21.12
CA GLU A 2 -15.35 -2.64 19.82
C GLU A 2 -15.25 -1.17 19.42
N MET A 3 -14.60 -0.91 18.30
CA MET A 3 -14.53 0.41 17.69
C MET A 3 -15.90 0.69 17.07
N GLN A 4 -16.74 1.46 17.77
CA GLN A 4 -17.97 1.99 17.20
C GLN A 4 -17.61 2.78 15.93
N SER A 5 -18.14 2.35 14.78
CA SER A 5 -18.05 3.11 13.55
C SER A 5 -18.83 4.41 13.75
N SER A 6 -18.13 5.52 13.95
CA SER A 6 -18.74 6.84 13.85
C SER A 6 -19.34 6.99 12.45
N ASP A 7 -20.49 7.68 12.35
CA ASP A 7 -21.16 8.05 11.09
C ASP A 7 -20.35 9.11 10.31
N TYR A 8 -19.06 8.90 10.15
CA TYR A 8 -18.20 9.72 9.31
C TYR A 8 -18.39 9.28 7.86
N PRO A 9 -18.69 10.20 6.91
CA PRO A 9 -18.92 9.86 5.51
C PRO A 9 -17.59 9.57 4.79
N SER A 10 -16.91 8.50 5.21
CA SER A 10 -15.62 8.06 4.67
C SER A 10 -15.69 7.74 3.18
N SER A 11 -16.86 7.31 2.69
CA SER A 11 -17.12 7.10 1.26
C SER A 11 -16.98 8.39 0.45
N SER A 12 -17.36 9.54 1.03
CA SER A 12 -17.34 10.85 0.36
C SER A 12 -15.97 11.53 0.39
N LEU A 13 -14.96 10.97 1.07
CA LEU A 13 -13.60 11.50 1.06
C LEU A 13 -12.97 11.43 -0.33
N LEU A 14 -13.33 10.41 -1.10
CA LEU A 14 -12.92 10.26 -2.48
C LEU A 14 -14.03 10.83 -3.36
N GLN A 15 -13.68 11.69 -4.31
CA GLN A 15 -14.65 12.38 -5.18
C GLN A 15 -15.26 11.45 -6.26
N LYS A 16 -15.79 10.27 -5.89
CA LYS A 16 -16.30 9.26 -6.84
C LYS A 16 -17.72 9.57 -7.32
N GLU A 17 -18.49 10.30 -6.52
CA GLU A 17 -19.87 10.69 -6.82
C GLU A 17 -19.88 11.86 -7.80
N ILE A 18 -19.09 12.91 -7.51
CA ILE A 18 -19.01 14.11 -8.36
C ILE A 18 -18.40 13.80 -9.73
N THR A 19 -17.39 12.93 -9.78
CA THR A 19 -16.80 12.46 -11.04
C THR A 19 -17.65 11.39 -11.74
N GLN A 20 -18.74 10.94 -11.12
CA GLN A 20 -19.61 9.85 -11.59
C GLN A 20 -18.90 8.50 -11.78
N ALA A 21 -17.69 8.34 -11.25
CA ALA A 21 -16.94 7.09 -11.32
C ALA A 21 -17.71 5.92 -10.66
N ALA A 22 -18.38 6.18 -9.53
CA ALA A 22 -19.19 5.17 -8.86
C ALA A 22 -20.38 4.70 -9.73
N GLU A 23 -21.06 5.64 -10.39
CA GLU A 23 -22.19 5.34 -11.27
C GLU A 23 -21.73 4.59 -12.54
N PHE A 24 -20.58 4.98 -13.10
CA PHE A 24 -20.00 4.33 -14.27
C PHE A 24 -19.69 2.85 -14.01
N VAL A 25 -19.05 2.55 -12.88
CA VAL A 25 -18.71 1.17 -12.50
C VAL A 25 -19.98 0.36 -12.16
N SER A 26 -20.99 0.99 -11.54
CA SER A 26 -22.29 0.34 -11.29
C SER A 26 -22.98 -0.11 -12.58
N LYS A 27 -22.94 0.72 -13.64
CA LYS A 27 -23.48 0.39 -14.97
C LYS A 27 -22.62 -0.59 -15.76
N ASN A 28 -21.32 -0.66 -15.47
CA ASN A 28 -20.36 -1.53 -16.15
C ASN A 28 -19.55 -2.33 -15.11
N PRO A 29 -20.14 -3.39 -14.50
CA PRO A 29 -19.55 -4.06 -13.33
C PRO A 29 -18.18 -4.70 -13.55
N THR A 30 -17.75 -4.87 -14.80
CA THR A 30 -16.45 -5.41 -15.18
C THR A 30 -15.41 -4.34 -15.51
N PHE A 31 -15.79 -3.06 -15.52
CA PHE A 31 -14.94 -1.93 -15.89
C PHE A 31 -14.36 -1.28 -14.63
N ASP A 32 -13.83 -2.12 -13.75
CA ASP A 32 -13.33 -1.77 -12.42
C ASP A 32 -11.78 -1.75 -12.36
N GLY A 33 -11.13 -1.78 -13.52
CA GLY A 33 -9.67 -1.79 -13.64
C GLY A 33 -9.02 -3.17 -13.51
N ARG A 34 -9.80 -4.27 -13.49
CA ARG A 34 -9.22 -5.62 -13.55
C ARG A 34 -8.29 -5.79 -14.75
N ASP A 35 -7.26 -6.62 -14.57
CA ASP A 35 -6.22 -6.91 -15.56
C ASP A 35 -5.42 -5.68 -16.07
N THR A 36 -5.50 -4.55 -15.34
CA THR A 36 -4.73 -3.34 -15.61
C THR A 36 -3.75 -3.07 -14.46
N VAL A 37 -2.52 -2.69 -14.79
CA VAL A 37 -1.50 -2.25 -13.82
C VAL A 37 -1.26 -0.75 -13.98
N ILE A 38 -1.22 -0.04 -12.84
CA ILE A 38 -0.98 1.41 -12.79
C ILE A 38 0.32 1.64 -12.03
N ALA A 39 1.24 2.39 -12.63
CA ALA A 39 2.43 2.90 -11.95
C ALA A 39 2.14 4.29 -11.37
N ILE A 40 2.52 4.53 -10.12
CA ILE A 40 2.37 5.81 -9.43
C ILE A 40 3.76 6.38 -9.19
N LEU A 41 4.03 7.54 -9.78
CA LEU A 41 5.25 8.32 -9.55
C LEU A 41 4.88 9.50 -8.66
N ASP A 42 5.09 9.33 -7.36
CA ASP A 42 4.76 10.30 -6.31
C ASP A 42 5.80 10.15 -5.19
N THR A 43 5.59 10.82 -4.07
CA THR A 43 6.39 10.76 -2.85
C THR A 43 6.31 9.43 -2.11
N GLY A 44 5.33 8.58 -2.45
CA GLY A 44 5.13 7.26 -1.87
C GLY A 44 3.66 6.89 -1.75
N ILE A 45 3.38 5.74 -1.14
CA ILE A 45 2.03 5.25 -0.82
C ILE A 45 2.06 4.58 0.56
N ASP A 46 0.90 4.47 1.21
CA ASP A 46 0.72 3.64 2.42
C ASP A 46 0.02 2.31 2.06
N PRO A 47 0.74 1.17 2.05
CA PRO A 47 0.13 -0.14 1.79
C PRO A 47 -0.79 -0.63 2.92
N ALA A 48 -0.71 -0.07 4.13
CA ALA A 48 -1.54 -0.47 5.26
C ALA A 48 -2.93 0.19 5.23
N ALA A 49 -3.14 1.19 4.39
CA ALA A 49 -4.44 1.81 4.20
C ALA A 49 -5.50 0.78 3.76
N SER A 50 -6.71 0.88 4.32
CA SER A 50 -7.80 -0.08 4.08
C SER A 50 -8.17 -0.22 2.59
N GLY A 51 -8.10 0.88 1.83
CA GLY A 51 -8.34 0.90 0.38
C GLY A 51 -7.22 0.35 -0.50
N MET A 52 -6.08 -0.02 0.09
CA MET A 52 -4.88 -0.51 -0.60
C MET A 52 -4.62 -2.01 -0.40
N GLN A 53 -5.51 -2.72 0.29
CA GLN A 53 -5.34 -4.14 0.60
C GLN A 53 -5.57 -5.04 -0.62
N LYS A 54 -6.79 -5.02 -1.18
CA LYS A 54 -7.24 -5.97 -2.21
C LYS A 54 -7.91 -5.27 -3.39
N THR A 55 -7.80 -5.89 -4.57
CA THR A 55 -8.58 -5.51 -5.75
C THR A 55 -10.02 -6.03 -5.65
N SER A 56 -10.90 -5.60 -6.56
CA SER A 56 -12.28 -6.11 -6.68
C SER A 56 -12.36 -7.62 -6.94
N THR A 57 -11.29 -8.23 -7.44
CA THR A 57 -11.17 -9.68 -7.68
C THR A 57 -10.41 -10.41 -6.57
N GLY A 58 -10.16 -9.77 -5.43
CA GLY A 58 -9.51 -10.37 -4.26
C GLY A 58 -7.98 -10.53 -4.34
N LYS A 59 -7.33 -10.02 -5.39
CA LYS A 59 -5.85 -10.04 -5.51
C LYS A 59 -5.22 -8.93 -4.68
N GLN A 60 -3.93 -9.04 -4.35
CA GLN A 60 -3.20 -7.95 -3.71
C GLN A 60 -3.16 -6.73 -4.64
N LYS A 61 -3.45 -5.53 -4.11
CA LYS A 61 -3.55 -4.32 -4.93
C LYS A 61 -2.19 -3.66 -5.22
N VAL A 62 -1.26 -3.71 -4.28
CA VAL A 62 0.14 -3.27 -4.47
C VAL A 62 0.96 -4.46 -4.93
N ILE A 63 1.64 -4.32 -6.07
CA ILE A 63 2.48 -5.36 -6.66
C ILE A 63 3.95 -5.14 -6.29
N ASP A 64 4.39 -3.88 -6.33
CA ASP A 64 5.77 -3.49 -6.04
C ASP A 64 5.82 -2.05 -5.50
N PHE A 65 6.92 -1.70 -4.82
CA PHE A 65 7.19 -0.38 -4.28
C PHE A 65 8.69 -0.06 -4.40
N ILE A 66 9.01 0.98 -5.16
CA ILE A 66 10.39 1.37 -5.45
C ILE A 66 10.59 2.81 -4.98
N ASP A 67 11.56 3.03 -4.10
CA ASP A 67 12.09 4.36 -3.80
C ASP A 67 13.15 4.73 -4.86
N CYS A 68 12.79 5.64 -5.76
CA CYS A 68 13.70 6.13 -6.80
C CYS A 68 14.54 7.34 -6.35
N SER A 69 14.40 7.80 -5.10
CA SER A 69 15.13 8.96 -4.58
C SER A 69 16.53 8.63 -4.07
N GLY A 70 16.79 7.37 -3.72
CA GLY A 70 18.01 6.91 -3.05
C GLY A 70 18.08 7.30 -1.57
N SER A 71 17.03 7.89 -1.01
CA SER A 71 17.02 8.34 0.40
C SER A 71 17.12 7.19 1.41
N GLY A 72 16.68 5.99 1.02
CA GLY A 72 16.77 4.76 1.81
C GLY A 72 17.98 3.87 1.50
N ASP A 73 18.94 4.34 0.70
CA ASP A 73 20.07 3.53 0.27
C ASP A 73 21.01 3.22 1.45
N VAL A 74 21.44 1.95 1.55
CA VAL A 74 22.41 1.49 2.55
C VAL A 74 23.53 0.73 1.83
N GLU A 75 24.75 1.24 1.93
CA GLU A 75 25.93 0.56 1.39
C GLU A 75 26.22 -0.72 2.21
N LEU A 76 26.03 -1.88 1.59
CA LEU A 76 26.31 -3.17 2.21
C LEU A 76 27.75 -3.60 1.96
N GLY A 77 28.45 -3.96 3.03
CA GLY A 77 29.76 -4.59 2.96
C GLY A 77 29.69 -6.08 2.62
N PRO A 78 30.85 -6.76 2.47
CA PRO A 78 30.90 -8.20 2.26
C PRO A 78 30.18 -8.97 3.38
N ALA A 79 29.35 -9.95 3.00
CA ALA A 79 28.64 -10.78 3.95
C ALA A 79 29.62 -11.52 4.88
N GLN A 80 29.38 -11.43 6.19
CA GLN A 80 30.16 -12.15 7.20
C GLN A 80 29.37 -13.34 7.76
N LYS A 81 30.08 -14.43 8.05
CA LYS A 81 29.49 -15.61 8.67
C LYS A 81 29.20 -15.31 10.14
N CYS A 82 27.96 -15.53 10.57
CA CYS A 82 27.60 -15.42 11.99
C CYS A 82 28.34 -16.51 12.79
N SER A 83 29.05 -16.14 13.86
CA SER A 83 29.62 -17.08 14.81
C SER A 83 28.61 -17.34 15.93
N ASP A 84 28.16 -18.58 16.10
CA ASP A 84 27.05 -19.00 16.97
C ASP A 84 27.28 -18.83 18.49
N GLU A 85 28.24 -18.02 18.95
CA GLU A 85 28.66 -18.05 20.36
C GLU A 85 28.15 -16.90 21.24
N LYS A 86 27.53 -15.83 20.70
CA LYS A 86 26.84 -14.82 21.53
C LYS A 86 25.60 -14.21 20.84
N PRO A 87 24.49 -14.00 21.57
CA PRO A 87 23.37 -13.20 21.07
C PRO A 87 23.85 -11.79 20.71
N PHE A 88 23.33 -11.27 19.61
CA PHE A 88 23.54 -9.88 19.17
C PHE A 88 22.88 -8.93 20.17
N GLU A 89 23.68 -8.24 20.99
CA GLU A 89 23.20 -7.13 21.81
C GLU A 89 23.17 -5.87 20.95
N LEU A 90 21.97 -5.33 20.74
CA LEU A 90 21.79 -3.98 20.20
C LEU A 90 22.28 -2.99 21.27
N VAL A 91 23.50 -2.46 21.10
CA VAL A 91 23.95 -1.30 21.86
C VAL A 91 23.28 -0.07 21.26
N GLY A 92 22.26 0.44 21.94
CA GLY A 92 21.66 1.74 21.64
C GLY A 92 22.44 2.85 22.34
N ASP A 93 22.67 3.94 21.62
CA ASP A 93 23.12 5.23 22.18
C ASP A 93 21.98 5.97 22.90
#